data_AF-A0A0C2DM56-F1
#
_entry.id   AF-A0A0C2DM56-F1
#
_cell.length_a   1.000
_cell.length_b   1.000
_cell.length_c   1.000
_cell.angle_alpha   90.00
_cell.angle_beta   90.00
_cell.angle_gamma   90.00
#
_symmetry.space_group_name_H-M   'P 1'
#
loop_
_entity.id
_entity.type
_entity.pdbx_description
1 polymer ?
#
loop_
_entity_poly.entity_id
_entity_poly.type
_entity_poly.pdbx_seq_one_letter_code
_entity_poly.pdbx_strand_id
1 'polypeptide(L)'
;MILDNQLIIEVLSFIQSFINTIFPIFFWGLIIYILSSWLPGLRESAFGQILGKIYEPILEPFRKIIPPLGGVLDLSPIIAIIVMQLFLSGLNAIFNTIITSLY
;
A
#
# COMPACT_ATOMS: atom_id res chain seq x y z
N MET A 1 25.85 13.99 21.99
CA MET A 1 24.69 14.87 21.79
C MET A 1 24.42 15.15 20.31
N ILE A 2 25.30 15.81 19.54
CA ILE A 2 25.08 16.02 18.08
C ILE A 2 25.19 14.71 17.26
N LEU A 3 26.12 13.81 17.62
CA LEU A 3 26.27 12.51 16.94
C LEU A 3 25.05 11.59 17.12
N ASP A 4 24.32 11.71 18.23
CA ASP A 4 23.19 10.83 18.54
C ASP A 4 21.97 11.18 17.68
N ASN A 5 21.69 12.48 17.51
CA ASN A 5 20.62 12.96 16.63
C ASN A 5 20.88 12.66 15.16
N GLN A 6 22.13 12.81 14.71
CA GLN A 6 22.53 12.52 13.34
C GLN A 6 22.28 11.05 12.98
N LEU A 7 22.67 10.12 13.86
CA LEU A 7 22.40 8.69 13.69
C LEU A 7 20.89 8.41 13.61
N ILE A 8 20.09 9.03 14.47
CA ILE A 8 18.63 8.86 14.48
C ILE A 8 18.03 9.35 13.14
N ILE A 9 18.46 10.51 12.65
CA ILE A 9 18.00 11.06 11.37
C ILE A 9 18.31 10.11 10.22
N GLU A 10 19.52 9.54 10.17
CA GLU A 10 19.93 8.59 9.14
C GLU A 10 19.07 7.32 9.14
N VAL A 11 18.82 6.76 10.33
CA VAL A 11 17.96 5.58 10.50
C VAL A 11 16.52 5.88 10.06
N LEU A 12 15.95 7.01 10.50
CA LEU A 12 14.59 7.39 10.12
C LEU A 12 14.46 7.65 8.62
N SER A 13 15.44 8.32 8.02
CA SER A 13 15.48 8.61 6.58
C SER A 13 15.60 7.33 5.75
N PHE A 14 16.39 6.37 6.21
CA PHE A 14 16.49 5.05 5.58
C PHE A 14 15.15 4.31 5.60
N ILE A 15 14.48 4.26 6.76
CA ILE A 15 13.16 3.63 6.91
C ILE A 15 12.13 4.32 6.01
N GLN A 16 12.08 5.65 6.00
CA GLN A 16 11.18 6.43 5.16
C GLN A 16 11.42 6.13 3.67
N SER A 17 12.67 6.10 3.23
CA SER A 17 13.04 5.78 1.85
C SER A 17 12.62 4.37 1.43
N PHE A 18 12.85 3.39 2.32
CA PHE A 18 12.44 2.00 2.09
C PHE A 18 10.92 1.89 1.90
N ILE A 19 10.14 2.55 2.76
CA ILE A 19 8.67 2.56 2.67
C ILE A 19 8.23 3.22 1.37
N ASN A 20 8.77 4.40 1.04
CA ASN A 20 8.45 5.12 -0.20
C ASN A 20 8.84 4.37 -1.47
N THR A 21 9.78 3.42 -1.39
CA THR A 21 10.18 2.56 -2.51
C THR A 21 9.24 1.35 -2.68
N ILE A 22 8.81 0.73 -1.58
CA ILE A 22 7.92 -0.44 -1.63
C ILE A 22 6.49 -0.04 -1.99
N PHE A 23 6.05 1.13 -1.53
CA PHE A 23 4.66 1.53 -1.67
C PHE A 23 4.15 1.58 -3.12
N PRO A 24 4.89 2.15 -4.10
CA PRO A 24 4.50 2.11 -5.50
C PRO A 24 4.44 0.70 -6.07
N ILE A 25 5.33 -0.19 -5.65
CA ILE A 25 5.32 -1.61 -6.08
C ILE A 25 4.01 -2.26 -5.60
N PHE A 26 3.63 -1.99 -4.36
CA PHE A 26 2.38 -2.48 -3.78
C PHE A 26 1.15 -1.90 -4.49
N PHE A 27 1.17 -0.59 -4.79
CA PHE A 27 0.13 0.08 -5.56
C PHE A 27 -0.05 -0.55 -6.95
N TRP A 28 1.02 -0.68 -7.72
CA TRP A 28 0.95 -1.26 -9.06
C TRP A 28 0.58 -2.75 -9.04
N GLY A 29 1.04 -3.49 -8.04
CA GLY A 29 0.63 -4.88 -7.85
C GLY A 29 -0.86 -5.01 -7.56
N LEU A 30 -1.44 -4.11 -6.76
CA LEU A 30 -2.89 -4.06 -6.53
C LEU A 30 -3.64 -3.75 -7.84
N ILE A 31 -3.16 -2.80 -8.64
CA ILE A 31 -3.72 -2.53 -9.98
C ILE A 31 -3.70 -3.80 -10.83
N ILE A 32 -2.55 -4.47 -10.95
CA ILE A 32 -2.42 -5.72 -11.71
C ILE A 32 -3.39 -6.79 -11.18
N TYR A 33 -3.54 -6.89 -9.86
CA TYR A 33 -4.50 -7.82 -9.26
C TYR A 33 -5.94 -7.53 -9.66
N ILE A 34 -6.37 -6.27 -9.64
CA ILE A 34 -7.70 -5.86 -10.11
C ILE A 34 -7.86 -6.21 -11.58
N LEU A 35 -6.90 -5.85 -12.43
CA LEU A 35 -6.93 -6.14 -13.87
C LEU A 35 -6.98 -7.65 -14.15
N SER A 36 -6.36 -8.47 -13.30
CA SER A 36 -6.41 -9.93 -13.42
C SER A 36 -7.83 -10.49 -13.32
N SER A 37 -8.75 -9.80 -12.64
CA SER A 37 -10.17 -10.22 -12.58
C SER A 37 -10.88 -10.21 -13.93
N TRP A 38 -10.39 -9.44 -14.90
CA TRP A 38 -10.92 -9.39 -16.27
C TRP A 38 -10.25 -10.40 -17.21
N LEU A 39 -9.17 -11.04 -16.77
CA LEU A 39 -8.39 -12.01 -17.53
C LEU A 39 -8.33 -13.34 -16.75
N PRO A 40 -9.31 -14.25 -16.94
CA PRO A 40 -9.41 -15.49 -16.16
C PRO A 40 -8.11 -16.31 -16.12
N GLY A 41 -7.44 -16.46 -17.27
CA GLY A 41 -6.16 -17.18 -17.36
C GLY A 41 -5.03 -16.56 -16.52
N LEU A 42 -5.01 -15.23 -16.34
CA LEU A 42 -4.06 -14.57 -15.46
C LEU A 42 -4.42 -14.81 -13.99
N ARG A 43 -5.71 -14.73 -13.64
CA ARG A 43 -6.21 -14.95 -12.27
C ARG A 43 -5.97 -16.37 -11.77
N GLU A 44 -6.12 -17.36 -12.65
CA GLU A 44 -5.93 -18.78 -12.34
C GLU A 44 -4.46 -19.20 -12.34
N SER A 45 -3.57 -18.42 -12.95
CA SER A 45 -2.13 -18.68 -12.97
C SER A 45 -1.51 -18.65 -11.57
N ALA A 46 -0.33 -19.29 -11.40
CA ALA A 46 0.42 -19.23 -10.14
C ALA A 46 0.70 -17.79 -9.69
N PHE A 47 0.97 -16.88 -10.63
CA PHE A 47 1.16 -15.47 -10.34
C PHE A 47 -0.11 -14.79 -9.83
N GLY A 48 -1.25 -15.03 -10.50
CA GLY A 48 -2.56 -14.52 -10.06
C GLY A 48 -2.96 -15.01 -8.67
N GLN A 49 -2.69 -16.28 -8.36
CA GLN A 49 -2.93 -16.85 -7.03
C GLN A 49 -2.05 -16.22 -5.95
N ILE A 50 -0.79 -15.89 -6.26
CA ILE A 50 0.10 -15.16 -5.33
C ILE A 50 -0.46 -13.76 -5.07
N LEU A 51 -0.86 -13.03 -6.12
CA LEU A 51 -1.50 -11.71 -5.96
C LEU A 51 -2.76 -11.81 -5.10
N GLY A 52 -3.61 -12.83 -5.33
CA GLY A 52 -4.80 -13.07 -4.52
C GLY A 52 -4.47 -13.24 -3.04
N LYS A 53 -3.44 -14.03 -2.69
CA LYS A 53 -3.00 -14.21 -1.30
C LYS A 53 -2.51 -12.92 -0.64
N ILE A 54 -1.97 -11.99 -1.42
CA ILE A 54 -1.46 -10.71 -0.93
C ILE A 54 -2.59 -9.69 -0.78
N TYR A 55 -3.44 -9.54 -1.79
CA TYR A 55 -4.39 -8.43 -1.88
C TYR A 55 -5.79 -8.76 -1.35
N GLU A 56 -6.23 -10.03 -1.38
CA GLU A 56 -7.56 -10.39 -0.86
C GLU A 56 -7.74 -10.07 0.64
N PRO A 57 -6.79 -10.37 1.54
CA PRO A 57 -6.92 -10.01 2.96
C PRO A 57 -7.05 -8.49 3.19
N ILE A 58 -6.53 -7.68 2.26
CA ILE A 58 -6.59 -6.22 2.33
C ILE A 58 -7.93 -5.72 1.79
N LEU A 59 -8.45 -6.35 0.73
CA LEU A 59 -9.71 -5.97 0.10
C LEU A 59 -10.94 -6.46 0.85
N GLU A 60 -10.87 -7.61 1.53
CA GLU A 60 -12.00 -8.22 2.25
C GLU A 60 -12.64 -7.26 3.29
N PRO A 61 -11.89 -6.54 4.13
CA PRO A 61 -12.47 -5.53 5.03
C PRO A 61 -13.22 -4.42 4.28
N PHE A 62 -12.70 -3.95 3.14
CA PHE A 62 -13.36 -2.91 2.36
C PHE A 62 -14.65 -3.42 1.69
N ARG A 63 -14.68 -4.69 1.25
CA ARG A 63 -15.89 -5.33 0.70
C ARG A 63 -17.00 -5.50 1.74
N LYS A 64 -16.65 -5.60 3.03
CA LYS A 64 -17.64 -5.62 4.12
C LYS A 64 -18.34 -4.27 4.30
N ILE A 65 -17.65 -3.17 3.96
CA ILE A 65 -18.18 -1.80 4.06
C ILE A 65 -18.95 -1.44 2.78
N ILE A 66 -18.37 -1.74 1.62
CA ILE A 66 -18.96 -1.48 0.30
C ILE A 66 -18.96 -2.79 -0.50
N PRO A 67 -20.05 -3.57 -0.42
CA PRO A 67 -20.18 -4.81 -1.17
C PRO A 67 -20.14 -4.57 -2.69
N PRO A 68 -19.73 -5.57 -3.49
CA PRO A 68 -19.75 -5.45 -4.95
C PRO A 68 -21.14 -5.11 -5.50
N LEU A 69 -21.22 -4.09 -6.35
CA LEU A 69 -22.48 -3.70 -6.98
C LEU A 69 -22.86 -4.76 -8.02
N GLY A 70 -24.05 -5.35 -7.85
CA GLY A 70 -24.56 -6.41 -8.73
C GLY A 70 -23.71 -7.69 -8.76
N GLY A 71 -22.84 -7.90 -7.77
CA GLY A 71 -21.98 -9.09 -7.66
C GLY A 71 -20.77 -9.11 -8.61
N VAL A 72 -20.62 -8.11 -9.49
CA VAL A 72 -19.56 -8.08 -10.52
C VAL A 72 -18.64 -6.88 -10.36
N LEU A 73 -19.17 -5.72 -9.95
CA LEU A 73 -18.40 -4.50 -9.83
C LEU A 73 -17.86 -4.31 -8.41
N ASP A 74 -16.61 -4.68 -8.21
CA ASP A 74 -15.90 -4.50 -6.95
C ASP A 74 -15.28 -3.09 -6.86
N LEU A 75 -15.90 -2.19 -6.08
CA LEU A 75 -15.39 -0.84 -5.81
C LEU A 75 -14.37 -0.81 -4.65
N SER A 76 -14.22 -1.89 -3.89
CA SER A 76 -13.31 -1.98 -2.76
C SER A 76 -11.85 -1.61 -3.10
N PRO A 77 -11.31 -1.89 -4.31
CA PRO A 77 -9.93 -1.54 -4.61
C PRO A 77 -9.71 -0.03 -4.74
N ILE A 78 -10.71 0.73 -5.19
CA ILE A 78 -10.61 2.20 -5.27
C ILE A 78 -10.47 2.77 -3.85
N ILE A 79 -11.30 2.30 -2.92
CA ILE A 79 -11.23 2.71 -1.53
C ILE A 79 -9.91 2.29 -0.90
N ALA A 80 -9.46 1.06 -1.15
CA ALA A 80 -8.16 0.58 -0.67
C ALA A 80 -7.02 1.49 -1.17
N ILE A 81 -7.03 1.88 -2.45
CA ILE A 81 -6.05 2.81 -3.03
C ILE A 81 -6.08 4.17 -2.33
N ILE A 82 -7.27 4.73 -2.09
CA ILE A 82 -7.41 6.04 -1.42
C ILE A 82 -6.84 5.96 0.00
N VAL A 83 -7.28 4.96 0.78
CA VAL A 83 -6.83 4.75 2.16
C VAL A 83 -5.32 4.57 2.21
N MET A 84 -4.79 3.78 1.28
CA MET A 84 -3.37 3.55 1.11
C MET A 84 -2.64 4.87 0.82
N GLN A 85 -3.04 5.66 -0.17
CA GLN A 85 -2.41 6.96 -0.46
C GLN A 85 -2.44 7.92 0.73
N LEU A 86 -3.57 8.00 1.44
CA LEU A 86 -3.69 8.82 2.65
C LEU A 86 -2.76 8.33 3.76
N PHE A 87 -2.65 7.01 3.95
CA PHE A 87 -1.75 6.40 4.90
C PHE A 87 -0.28 6.75 4.60
N LEU A 88 0.17 6.62 3.34
CA LEU A 88 1.54 6.98 2.96
C LEU A 88 1.81 8.47 3.18
N SER A 89 0.87 9.33 2.78
CA SER A 89 0.99 10.78 2.95
C SER A 89 1.12 11.16 4.42
N GLY A 90 0.24 10.62 5.28
CA GLY A 90 0.29 10.84 6.72
C GLY A 90 1.58 10.32 7.35
N LEU A 91 2.03 9.13 6.95
CA LEU A 91 3.28 8.56 7.43
C LEU A 91 4.48 9.44 7.06
N ASN A 92 4.57 9.87 5.81
CA ASN A 92 5.62 10.79 5.36
C ASN A 92 5.59 12.12 6.11
N ALA A 93 4.41 12.68 6.39
CA ALA A 93 4.27 13.89 7.19
C ALA A 93 4.82 13.70 8.61
N ILE A 94 4.55 12.55 9.25
CA ILE A 94 5.07 12.21 10.58
C ILE A 94 6.60 12.09 10.55
N PHE A 95 7.16 11.34 9.60
CA PHE A 95 8.62 11.21 9.46
C PHE A 95 9.29 12.57 9.26
N ASN A 96 8.75 13.39 8.36
CA ASN A 96 9.28 14.73 8.10
C ASN A 96 9.23 15.60 9.36
N THR A 97 8.12 15.56 10.10
CA THR A 97 7.97 16.33 11.35
C THR A 97 9.01 15.93 12.39
N ILE A 98 9.22 14.62 12.57
CA ILE A 98 10.20 14.09 13.52
C ILE A 98 11.62 14.47 13.08
N ILE A 99 11.97 14.24 11.81
CA ILE A 99 13.30 14.55 11.26
C ILE A 99 13.61 16.05 11.40
N THR A 100 12.66 16.93 11.03
CA THR A 100 12.82 18.38 11.19
C THR A 100 13.00 18.80 12.65
N SER A 101 12.39 18.11 13.61
CA SER A 101 12.56 18.41 15.04
C SER A 101 13.91 17.96 15.64
N LEU A 102 14.66 17.12 14.92
CA LEU A 102 15.96 16.58 15.36
C LEU A 102 17.17 17.38 14.85
N TYR A 103 16.94 18.25 13.85
CA TYR A 103 17.88 19.27 13.41
C TYR A 103 17.96 20.43 14.41
#